data_AF-A0A926U571-F1
#
_entry.id   AF-A0A926U571-F1
#
_cell.length_a   1.000
_cell.length_b   1.000
_cell.length_c   1.000
_cell.angle_alpha   90.00
_cell.angle_beta   90.00
_cell.angle_gamma   90.00
#
_symmetry.space_group_name_H-M   'P 1'
#
loop_
_entity.id
_entity.type
_entity.pdbx_description
1 polymer ?
#
loop_
_entity_poly.entity_id
_entity_poly.type
_entity_poly.pdbx_seq_one_letter_code
_entity_poly.pdbx_strand_id
1 'polypeptide(L)'
;MHTVAEAIRELMELQQMSVRKVSARIAEQHGGSPSGYTQQISRILNDPTYDPTLSTVQKILSALNVSLWQTKTPIEPSALSGEAIAQLTTRLDQLSADVADLKSEMSDLKRMLTTALQREPVSR
;
A
#
# COMPACT_ATOMS: atom_id res chain seq x y z
N MET A 1 13.95 16.03 2.13
CA MET A 1 13.00 14.92 2.31
C MET A 1 11.88 15.17 1.33
N HIS A 2 11.70 14.30 0.33
CA HIS A 2 10.55 14.41 -0.58
C HIS A 2 9.30 13.94 0.15
N THR A 3 8.24 14.75 0.14
CA THR A 3 6.94 14.36 0.70
C THR A 3 6.23 13.38 -0.23
N VAL A 4 5.31 12.57 0.31
CA VAL A 4 4.49 11.64 -0.51
C VAL A 4 3.73 12.40 -1.61
N ALA A 5 3.29 13.63 -1.33
CA ALA A 5 2.63 14.50 -2.29
C ALA A 5 3.54 14.87 -3.47
N GLU A 6 4.80 15.21 -3.21
CA GLU A 6 5.80 15.51 -4.25
C GLU A 6 6.08 14.30 -5.13
N ALA A 7 6.30 13.13 -4.53
CA ALA A 7 6.52 11.89 -5.28
C ALA A 7 5.33 11.53 -6.19
N ILE A 8 4.09 11.70 -5.69
CA ILE A 8 2.88 11.47 -6.51
C ILE A 8 2.81 12.48 -7.66
N ARG A 9 3.13 13.77 -7.44
CA ARG A 9 3.17 14.78 -8.51
C ARG A 9 4.16 14.41 -9.60
N GLU A 10 5.39 14.10 -9.22
CA GLU A 10 6.45 13.75 -10.17
C GLU A 10 6.06 12.52 -11.00
N LEU A 11 5.50 11.49 -10.37
CA LEU A 11 5.03 10.29 -11.08
C LEU A 11 3.85 10.59 -12.02
N MET A 12 2.93 11.46 -11.62
CA MET A 12 1.82 11.90 -12.46
C MET A 12 2.31 12.70 -13.67
N GLU A 13 3.29 13.58 -13.49
CA GLU A 13 3.90 14.37 -14.56
C GLU A 13 4.67 13.50 -15.55
N LEU A 14 5.52 12.59 -15.06
CA LEU A 14 6.29 11.64 -15.88
C LEU A 14 5.39 10.78 -16.78
N GLN A 15 4.20 10.42 -16.30
CA GLN A 15 3.25 9.59 -17.03
C GLN A 15 2.14 10.39 -17.74
N GLN A 16 2.19 11.72 -17.70
CA GLN A 16 1.15 12.60 -18.21
C GLN A 16 -0.28 12.23 -17.74
N MET A 17 -0.38 11.83 -16.47
CA MET A 17 -1.62 11.43 -15.83
C MET A 17 -2.21 12.59 -15.02
N SER A 18 -3.43 12.99 -15.35
CA SER A 18 -4.17 13.97 -14.54
C SER A 18 -4.84 13.29 -13.35
N VAL A 19 -5.17 14.06 -12.29
CA VAL A 19 -5.92 13.55 -11.12
C VAL A 19 -7.17 12.80 -11.57
N ARG A 20 -7.91 13.32 -12.55
CA ARG A 20 -9.10 12.68 -13.09
C ARG A 20 -8.82 11.30 -13.69
N LYS A 21 -7.73 11.15 -14.46
CA LYS A 21 -7.32 9.86 -15.05
C LYS A 21 -6.90 8.87 -13.97
N VAL A 22 -6.11 9.32 -12.99
CA VAL A 22 -5.69 8.49 -11.85
C VAL A 22 -6.91 8.02 -11.06
N SER A 23 -7.83 8.93 -10.67
CA SER A 23 -9.05 8.61 -9.95
C SER A 23 -9.95 7.61 -10.68
N ALA A 24 -10.14 7.77 -11.99
CA ALA A 24 -10.94 6.85 -12.80
C ALA A 24 -10.33 5.44 -12.80
N ARG A 25 -9.01 5.36 -12.90
CA ARG A 25 -8.28 4.09 -12.90
C ARG A 25 -8.26 3.41 -11.54
N ILE A 26 -8.18 4.16 -10.45
CA ILE A 26 -8.36 3.62 -9.10
C ILE A 26 -9.77 3.01 -8.96
N ALA A 27 -10.81 3.72 -9.41
CA ALA A 27 -12.18 3.23 -9.33
C ALA A 27 -12.40 1.98 -10.18
N GLU A 28 -11.78 1.89 -11.36
CA GLU A 28 -11.80 0.70 -12.21
C GLU A 28 -11.12 -0.51 -11.54
N GLN A 29 -9.96 -0.30 -10.91
CA GLN A 29 -9.17 -1.39 -10.31
C GLN A 29 -9.68 -1.86 -8.93
N HIS A 30 -10.22 -0.94 -8.14
CA HIS A 30 -10.50 -1.18 -6.71
C HIS A 30 -11.96 -0.92 -6.32
N GLY A 31 -12.81 -0.53 -7.27
CA GLY A 31 -14.18 -0.10 -7.01
C GLY A 31 -14.26 1.27 -6.31
N GLY A 32 -15.48 1.77 -6.14
CA GLY A 32 -15.77 3.06 -5.52
C GLY A 32 -15.99 4.19 -6.53
N SER A 33 -16.07 5.43 -6.03
CA SER A 33 -16.40 6.60 -6.85
C SER A 33 -15.15 7.36 -7.34
N PRO A 34 -15.02 7.64 -8.66
CA PRO A 34 -13.99 8.52 -9.19
C PRO A 34 -13.97 9.92 -8.56
N SER A 35 -15.13 10.46 -8.18
CA SER A 35 -15.20 11.78 -7.52
C SER A 35 -14.62 11.73 -6.11
N GLY A 36 -14.85 10.63 -5.38
CA GLY A 36 -14.27 10.39 -4.05
C GLY A 36 -12.75 10.31 -4.11
N TYR A 37 -12.20 9.55 -5.07
CA TYR A 37 -10.75 9.48 -5.27
C TYR A 37 -10.15 10.82 -5.71
N THR A 38 -10.88 11.62 -6.50
CA THR A 38 -10.44 12.96 -6.89
C THR A 38 -10.29 13.88 -5.70
N GLN A 39 -11.23 13.83 -4.74
CA GLN A 39 -11.13 14.60 -3.50
C GLN A 39 -9.95 14.12 -2.64
N GLN A 40 -9.77 12.80 -2.49
CA GLN A 40 -8.65 12.24 -1.74
C GLN A 40 -7.29 12.63 -2.33
N ILE A 41 -7.10 12.48 -3.64
CA ILE A 41 -5.85 12.87 -4.31
C ILE A 41 -5.64 14.38 -4.18
N SER A 42 -6.68 15.19 -4.43
CA SER A 42 -6.57 16.65 -4.28
C SER A 42 -6.17 17.07 -2.86
N ARG A 43 -6.66 16.35 -1.84
CA ARG A 43 -6.28 16.60 -0.45
C ARG A 43 -4.81 16.25 -0.20
N ILE A 44 -4.34 15.10 -0.68
CA ILE A 44 -2.93 14.70 -0.59
C ILE A 44 -2.01 15.72 -1.25
N LEU A 45 -2.40 16.22 -2.42
CA LEU A 45 -1.56 17.15 -3.17
C LEU A 45 -1.54 18.55 -2.54
N ASN A 46 -2.68 19.03 -2.01
CA ASN A 46 -2.81 20.45 -1.65
C ASN A 46 -2.78 20.73 -0.14
N ASP A 47 -2.99 19.73 0.72
CA ASP A 47 -2.93 19.87 2.17
C ASP A 47 -1.60 19.31 2.69
N PRO A 48 -0.62 20.16 3.05
CA PRO A 48 0.70 19.73 3.50
C PRO A 48 0.67 19.05 4.88
N THR A 49 -0.44 19.16 5.62
CA THR A 49 -0.62 18.54 6.94
C THR A 49 -1.38 17.22 6.86
N TYR A 50 -1.93 16.90 5.69
CA TYR A 50 -2.66 15.66 5.49
C TYR A 50 -1.69 14.48 5.34
N ASP A 51 -1.81 13.52 6.26
CA ASP A 51 -1.06 12.27 6.21
C ASP A 51 -1.90 11.17 5.55
N PRO A 52 -1.64 10.81 4.28
CA PRO A 52 -2.39 9.75 3.61
C PRO A 52 -2.07 8.38 4.17
N THR A 53 -3.10 7.56 4.36
CA THR A 53 -2.88 6.16 4.70
C THR A 53 -2.09 5.44 3.60
N LEU A 54 -1.26 4.46 4.00
CA LEU A 54 -0.51 3.61 3.07
C LEU A 54 -1.41 2.96 2.00
N SER A 55 -2.62 2.55 2.38
CA SER A 55 -3.61 1.98 1.45
C SER A 55 -4.01 2.98 0.35
N THR A 56 -4.21 4.24 0.71
CA THR A 56 -4.53 5.31 -0.25
C THR A 56 -3.37 5.54 -1.20
N VAL A 57 -2.14 5.61 -0.68
CA VAL A 57 -0.93 5.78 -1.50
C VAL A 57 -0.74 4.59 -2.46
N GLN A 58 -0.93 3.36 -1.98
CA GLN A 58 -0.79 2.16 -2.78
C GLN A 58 -1.81 2.11 -3.94
N LYS A 59 -3.06 2.55 -3.72
CA LYS A 59 -4.07 2.66 -4.79
C LYS A 59 -3.65 3.67 -5.85
N ILE A 60 -3.13 4.83 -5.44
CA ILE A 60 -2.64 5.86 -6.36
C ILE A 60 -1.46 5.32 -7.18
N LEU A 61 -0.49 4.68 -6.53
CA LEU A 61 0.66 4.10 -7.20
C LEU A 61 0.25 2.97 -8.17
N SER A 62 -0.68 2.09 -7.77
CA SER A 62 -1.25 1.06 -8.65
C SER A 62 -1.89 1.65 -9.91
N ALA A 63 -2.64 2.75 -9.76
CA ALA A 63 -3.21 3.47 -10.89
C ALA A 63 -2.15 4.14 -11.78
N LEU A 64 -0.99 4.49 -11.21
CA LEU A 64 0.20 4.94 -11.93
C LEU A 64 1.07 3.76 -12.42
N ASN A 65 0.61 2.51 -12.39
CA ASN A 65 1.41 1.32 -12.73
C ASN A 65 2.75 1.23 -11.97
N VAL A 66 2.85 1.87 -10.80
CA VAL A 66 4.00 1.80 -9.91
C VAL A 66 3.61 0.91 -8.75
N SER A 67 4.40 -0.13 -8.48
CA SER A 67 4.25 -0.89 -7.25
C SER A 67 5.24 -0.36 -6.23
N LEU A 68 4.79 -0.12 -5.00
CA LEU A 68 5.66 0.15 -3.85
C LEU A 68 6.74 -0.94 -3.67
N TRP A 69 6.47 -2.14 -4.20
CA TRP A 69 7.33 -3.31 -4.12
C TRP A 69 8.11 -3.59 -5.40
N GLN A 70 7.78 -2.92 -6.51
CA GLN A 70 8.59 -2.99 -7.73
C GLN A 70 9.51 -1.78 -7.77
N THR A 71 10.62 -1.88 -7.05
CA THR A 71 11.82 -1.11 -7.42
C THR A 71 12.27 -1.62 -8.79
N LYS A 72 11.69 -1.09 -9.87
CA LYS A 72 12.32 -1.10 -11.19
C LYS A 72 13.46 -0.08 -11.18
N THR A 73 14.38 -0.17 -10.23
CA THR A 73 15.75 0.15 -10.57
C THR A 73 16.17 -0.98 -11.50
N PRO A 74 16.52 -0.71 -12.77
CA PRO A 74 17.39 -1.64 -13.47
C PRO A 74 18.65 -1.65 -12.61
N ILE A 75 18.79 -2.66 -11.76
CA ILE A 75 20.06 -2.87 -11.10
C ILE A 75 20.93 -3.38 -12.24
N GLU A 76 21.69 -2.44 -12.82
CA GLU A 76 22.87 -2.73 -13.61
C GLU A 76 23.51 -3.98 -12.99
N PRO A 77 23.69 -5.09 -13.72
CA PRO A 77 24.22 -6.33 -13.16
C PRO A 77 25.58 -6.14 -12.45
N SER A 78 26.28 -5.05 -12.78
CA SER A 78 27.52 -4.58 -12.18
C SER A 78 27.37 -3.96 -10.77
N ALA A 79 26.16 -3.61 -10.33
CA ALA A 79 25.87 -2.95 -9.05
C ALA A 79 25.31 -3.89 -7.97
N LEU A 80 24.99 -5.15 -8.30
CA LEU A 80 24.64 -6.17 -7.31
C LEU A 80 25.92 -6.75 -6.69
N SER A 81 26.43 -6.10 -5.64
CA SER A 81 27.37 -6.80 -4.76
C SER A 81 26.65 -7.96 -4.07
N GLY A 82 27.32 -9.09 -3.88
CA GLY A 82 26.73 -10.26 -3.19
C GLY A 82 26.19 -9.93 -1.79
N GLU A 83 26.71 -8.86 -1.18
CA GLU A 83 26.28 -8.35 0.12
C GLU A 83 24.90 -7.66 0.06
N ALA A 84 24.59 -6.93 -1.01
CA ALA A 84 23.27 -6.33 -1.21
C ALA A 84 22.19 -7.39 -1.41
N ILE A 85 22.52 -8.48 -2.13
CA ILE A 85 21.63 -9.63 -2.29
C ILE A 85 21.41 -10.32 -0.94
N ALA A 86 22.47 -10.56 -0.17
CA ALA A 86 22.36 -11.18 1.15
C ALA A 86 21.47 -10.38 2.11
N GLN A 87 21.63 -9.04 2.16
CA GLN A 87 20.78 -8.18 2.98
C GLN A 87 19.31 -8.19 2.53
N LEU A 88 19.06 -8.23 1.22
CA LEU A 88 17.69 -8.35 0.69
C LEU A 88 17.06 -9.70 1.04
N THR A 89 17.81 -10.80 0.93
CA THR A 89 17.35 -12.14 1.34
C THR A 89 17.00 -12.17 2.82
N THR A 90 17.87 -11.65 3.70
CA THR A 90 17.60 -11.59 5.14
C THR A 90 16.36 -10.77 5.46
N ARG A 91 16.14 -9.64 4.79
CA ARG A 91 14.92 -8.83 5.00
C ARG A 91 13.67 -9.53 4.48
N LEU A 92 13.78 -10.31 3.40
CA LEU A 92 12.69 -11.13 2.86
C LEU A 92 12.32 -12.28 3.79
N ASP A 93 13.32 -12.94 4.37
CA ASP A 93 13.13 -14.01 5.35
C ASP A 93 12.47 -13.47 6.62
N GLN A 94 12.91 -12.31 7.10
CA GLN A 94 12.30 -11.65 8.27
C GLN A 94 10.84 -11.26 8.00
N LEU A 95 10.55 -10.65 6.86
CA LEU A 95 9.17 -10.31 6.47
C LEU A 95 8.29 -11.56 6.35
N SER A 96 8.85 -12.67 5.89
CA SER A 96 8.13 -13.94 5.79
C SER A 96 7.78 -14.50 7.16
N ALA A 97 8.69 -14.38 8.13
CA ALA A 97 8.44 -14.75 9.53
C ALA A 97 7.37 -13.84 10.16
N ASP A 98 7.50 -12.52 10.02
CA ASP A 98 6.55 -11.55 10.57
C ASP A 98 5.12 -11.78 10.03
N VAL A 99 4.99 -12.13 8.74
CA VAL A 99 3.71 -12.49 8.12
C VAL A 99 3.15 -13.81 8.65
N ALA A 100 4.00 -14.79 8.97
CA ALA A 100 3.57 -16.05 9.56
C ALA A 100 3.03 -15.83 10.98
N ASP A 101 3.71 -15.01 11.78
CA ASP A 101 3.30 -14.67 13.14
C ASP A 101 1.97 -13.91 13.14
N LEU A 102 1.82 -12.89 12.28
CA LEU A 102 0.55 -12.17 12.12
C LEU A 102 -0.61 -13.08 11.72
N LYS A 103 -0.38 -14.07 10.85
CA LYS A 103 -1.40 -15.06 10.48
C LYS A 103 -1.78 -15.95 11.66
N SER A 104 -0.83 -16.30 12.51
CA SER A 104 -1.08 -17.07 13.73
C SER A 104 -1.92 -16.26 14.70
N GLU A 105 -1.50 -15.03 15.02
CA GLU A 105 -2.23 -14.13 15.91
C GLU A 105 -3.66 -13.86 15.40
N MET A 106 -3.83 -13.66 14.10
CA MET A 106 -5.15 -13.45 13.51
C MET A 106 -6.03 -14.70 13.58
N SER A 107 -5.44 -15.89 13.48
CA SER A 107 -6.14 -17.16 13.68
C SER A 107 -6.58 -17.35 15.13
N ASP A 108 -5.72 -16.96 16.08
CA ASP A 108 -6.04 -16.99 17.51
C ASP A 108 -7.14 -15.98 17.87
N LEU A 109 -7.06 -14.75 17.36
CA LEU A 109 -8.12 -13.75 17.52
C LEU A 109 -9.45 -14.26 16.94
N LYS A 110 -9.43 -14.87 15.76
CA LYS A 110 -10.63 -15.46 15.16
C LYS A 110 -11.21 -16.56 16.04
N ARG A 111 -10.37 -17.42 16.62
CA ARG A 111 -10.79 -18.49 17.54
C ARG A 111 -11.38 -17.91 18.83
N MET A 112 -10.75 -16.90 19.41
CA MET A 112 -11.24 -16.20 20.61
C MET A 112 -12.59 -15.54 20.36
N LEU A 113 -12.74 -14.82 19.24
CA LEU A 113 -14.00 -14.20 18.86
C LEU A 113 -15.12 -15.23 18.68
N THR A 114 -14.83 -16.35 18.01
CA THR A 114 -15.79 -17.45 17.84
C THR A 114 -16.21 -18.03 19.20
N THR A 115 -15.26 -18.19 20.11
CA THR A 115 -15.52 -18.70 21.46
C THR A 115 -16.32 -17.71 22.31
N ALA A 116 -16.08 -16.41 22.17
CA ALA A 116 -16.83 -15.36 22.86
C ALA A 116 -18.29 -15.31 22.38
N LEU A 117 -18.52 -15.40 21.07
CA LEU A 117 -19.86 -15.42 20.47
C LEU A 117 -20.66 -16.67 20.85
N GLN A 118 -20.00 -17.80 21.11
CA GLN A 118 -20.66 -19.03 21.59
C GLN A 118 -20.99 -19.00 23.09
N ARG A 119 -20.42 -18.06 23.84
CA ARG A 119 -20.60 -17.93 25.31
C ARG A 119 -21.64 -16.89 25.71
N GLU A 120 -22.25 -16.15 24.78
CA GLU A 120 -23.44 -15.36 25.10
C GLU A 120 -24.61 -16.32 25.41
N PRO A 121 -25.12 -16.39 26.65
CA PRO A 121 -26.36 -17.09 26.89
C PRO A 121 -27.47 -16.30 26.21
N VAL A 122 -28.21 -16.95 25.32
CA VAL A 122 -29.55 -16.51 24.93
C VAL A 122 -30.36 -16.42 26.21
N SER A 123 -30.34 -15.24 26.84
CA SER A 123 -31.25 -14.90 27.92
C SER A 123 -32.62 -14.70 27.28
N ARG A 124 -33.56 -15.51 27.77
CA ARG A 124 -34.96 -15.63 27.35
C ARG A 124 -35.69 -14.31 27.28
#